data_AF-A0A314Y5A0-F1
#
_entry.id   AF-A0A314Y5A0-F1
#
_cell.length_a   1.000
_cell.length_b   1.000
_cell.length_c   1.000
_cell.angle_alpha   90.00
_cell.angle_beta   90.00
_cell.angle_gamma   90.00
#
_symmetry.space_group_name_H-M   'P 1'
#
loop_
_entity.id
_entity.type
_entity.pdbx_description
1 polymer ?
#
loop_
_entity_poly.entity_id
_entity_poly.type
_entity_poly.pdbx_seq_one_letter_code
_entity_poly.pdbx_strand_id
1 'polypeptide(L)'
;MIHATRPFVVNEWIQTKIEGYEVSGTVEHVGWWSPTIIRGDDREAVHIPNHKFTVNVVRNLSQKTHWRIKTHLAISHLDVIKINTIVADMRKVLAKNSQVEQQEVA
;
A
#
# COMPACT_ATOMS: atom_id res chain seq x y z
N MET A 1 -21.68 -2.15 -10.51
CA MET A 1 -20.34 -1.86 -11.08
C MET A 1 -19.25 -2.70 -10.43
N ILE A 2 -19.05 -2.64 -9.10
CA ILE A 2 -18.04 -3.45 -8.38
C ILE A 2 -18.09 -4.94 -8.74
N HIS A 3 -19.28 -5.55 -8.79
CA HIS A 3 -19.44 -6.96 -9.18
C HIS A 3 -19.01 -7.30 -10.61
N ALA A 4 -19.07 -6.32 -11.52
CA ALA A 4 -18.70 -6.48 -12.93
C ALA A 4 -17.22 -6.18 -13.16
N THR A 5 -16.69 -5.10 -12.57
CA THR A 5 -15.29 -4.69 -12.75
C THR A 5 -14.32 -5.39 -11.79
N ARG A 6 -14.83 -5.94 -10.68
CA ARG A 6 -14.08 -6.67 -9.65
C ARG A 6 -12.71 -6.07 -9.32
N PRO A 7 -12.63 -4.79 -8.91
CA PRO A 7 -11.36 -4.18 -8.51
C PRO A 7 -10.77 -4.82 -7.25
N PHE A 8 -11.61 -5.53 -6.49
CA PHE A 8 -11.25 -6.37 -5.36
C PHE A 8 -12.30 -7.47 -5.15
N VAL A 9 -11.92 -8.49 -4.38
CA VAL A 9 -12.80 -9.57 -3.93
C VAL A 9 -12.74 -9.73 -2.40
N VAL A 10 -13.62 -10.60 -1.87
CA VAL A 10 -13.61 -10.95 -0.45
C VAL A 10 -12.25 -11.54 -0.05
N ASN A 11 -11.78 -11.21 1.15
CA ASN A 11 -10.47 -11.54 1.72
C ASN A 11 -9.26 -10.81 1.11
N GLU A 12 -9.46 -9.85 0.21
CA GLU A 12 -8.37 -8.97 -0.20
C GLU A 12 -8.26 -7.74 0.72
N TRP A 13 -7.03 -7.29 0.94
CA TRP A 13 -6.73 -6.05 1.64
C TRP A 13 -6.77 -4.89 0.65
N ILE A 14 -7.66 -3.93 0.89
CA ILE A 14 -7.75 -2.71 0.10
C ILE A 14 -7.50 -1.46 0.95
N GLN A 15 -7.04 -0.39 0.30
CA GLN A 15 -6.94 0.95 0.84
C GLN A 15 -7.65 1.93 -0.10
N THR A 16 -8.54 2.75 0.43
CA THR A 16 -9.31 3.74 -0.32
C THR A 16 -9.42 5.05 0.48
N LYS A 17 -9.70 6.15 -0.20
CA LYS A 17 -9.99 7.44 0.44
C LYS A 17 -11.43 7.84 0.13
N ILE A 18 -12.25 8.01 1.15
CA ILE A 18 -13.67 8.34 1.02
C ILE A 18 -13.91 9.64 1.79
N GLU A 19 -14.31 10.70 1.09
CA GLU A 19 -14.67 12.00 1.70
C GLU A 19 -13.58 12.58 2.63
N GLY A 20 -12.31 12.30 2.32
CA GLY A 20 -11.17 12.77 3.11
C GLY A 20 -10.64 11.75 4.11
N TYR A 21 -11.42 10.72 4.45
CA TYR A 21 -11.03 9.65 5.37
C TYR A 21 -10.32 8.52 4.62
N GLU A 22 -9.19 8.08 5.14
CA GLU A 22 -8.55 6.85 4.66
C GLU A 22 -9.21 5.64 5.32
N VAL A 23 -9.58 4.67 4.51
CA VAL A 23 -10.05 3.37 4.96
C VAL A 23 -9.05 2.33 4.44
N SER A 24 -8.53 1.51 5.35
CA SER A 24 -7.63 0.40 5.06
C SER A 24 -8.16 -0.83 5.79
N GLY A 25 -8.20 -1.97 5.12
CA GLY A 25 -8.57 -3.21 5.77
C GLY A 25 -8.92 -4.33 4.80
N THR A 26 -9.36 -5.45 5.37
CA THR A 26 -9.73 -6.65 4.62
C THR A 26 -11.20 -6.60 4.21
N VAL A 27 -11.49 -6.92 2.96
CA VAL A 27 -12.86 -7.00 2.45
C VAL A 27 -13.55 -8.22 3.04
N GLU A 28 -14.51 -8.03 3.93
CA GLU A 28 -15.30 -9.12 4.50
C GLU A 28 -16.51 -9.49 3.63
N HIS A 29 -17.14 -8.49 3.02
CA HIS A 29 -18.36 -8.69 2.25
C HIS A 29 -18.50 -7.67 1.13
N VAL A 30 -18.90 -8.13 -0.05
CA VAL A 30 -19.27 -7.27 -1.18
C VAL A 30 -20.73 -7.47 -1.51
N GLY A 31 -21.56 -6.55 -1.04
CA GLY A 31 -23.01 -6.57 -1.27
C GLY A 31 -23.39 -6.19 -2.69
N TRP A 32 -24.49 -6.71 -3.23
CA TRP A 32 -25.03 -6.23 -4.52
C TRP A 32 -25.74 -4.89 -4.37
N TRP A 33 -26.68 -4.82 -3.43
CA TRP A 33 -27.38 -3.58 -3.01
C TRP A 33 -26.96 -3.12 -1.61
N SER A 34 -26.42 -4.03 -0.79
CA SER A 34 -25.86 -3.70 0.52
C SER A 34 -24.48 -3.05 0.40
N PRO A 35 -24.07 -2.27 1.41
CA PRO A 35 -22.71 -1.74 1.50
C PRO A 35 -21.65 -2.86 1.45
N THR A 36 -20.48 -2.53 0.92
CA THR A 36 -19.27 -3.34 1.11
C THR A 36 -18.80 -3.17 2.55
N ILE A 37 -18.41 -4.27 3.19
CA ILE A 37 -17.88 -4.26 4.56
C ILE A 37 -16.38 -4.49 4.49
N ILE A 38 -15.63 -3.55 5.06
CA ILE A 38 -14.18 -3.66 5.26
C ILE A 38 -13.94 -3.80 6.76
N ARG A 39 -13.13 -4.78 7.16
CA ARG A 39 -12.62 -4.91 8.53
C ARG A 39 -11.30 -4.17 8.63
N GLY A 40 -11.30 -3.08 9.40
CA GLY A 40 -10.10 -2.30 9.66
C GLY A 40 -9.12 -3.02 10.58
N ASP A 41 -7.94 -2.41 10.76
CA ASP A 41 -6.85 -2.97 11.55
C ASP A 41 -7.22 -3.07 13.05
N ASP A 42 -8.05 -2.15 13.55
CA ASP A 42 -8.60 -2.16 14.91
C ASP A 42 -9.83 -3.09 15.05
N ARG A 43 -10.09 -3.91 14.03
CA ARG A 43 -11.21 -4.86 13.92
C ARG A 43 -12.59 -4.21 13.92
N GLU A 44 -12.69 -2.94 13.60
CA GLU A 44 -13.93 -2.24 13.34
C GLU A 44 -14.52 -2.61 11.98
N ALA A 45 -15.86 -2.69 11.89
CA ALA A 45 -16.56 -2.91 10.63
C ALA A 45 -16.84 -1.55 9.97
N VAL A 46 -16.26 -1.31 8.80
CA VAL A 46 -16.49 -0.10 8.01
C VAL A 46 -17.44 -0.43 6.86
N HIS A 47 -18.64 0.12 6.93
CA HIS A 47 -19.68 -0.07 5.91
C HIS A 47 -19.61 1.04 4.86
N ILE A 48 -19.24 0.69 3.63
CA ILE A 48 -19.08 1.66 2.54
C ILE A 48 -20.15 1.43 1.46
N PRO A 49 -20.99 2.45 1.16
CA PRO A 49 -21.91 2.37 0.02
C PRO A 49 -21.16 2.14 -1.28
N ASN A 50 -21.62 1.15 -2.07
CA ASN A 50 -20.90 0.70 -3.27
C ASN A 50 -20.64 1.82 -4.31
N HIS A 51 -21.52 2.80 -4.43
CA HIS A 51 -21.34 3.92 -5.35
C HIS A 51 -20.12 4.78 -5.02
N LYS A 52 -19.62 4.77 -3.78
CA LYS A 52 -18.40 5.50 -3.39
C LYS A 52 -17.15 4.90 -4.04
N PHE A 53 -17.13 3.61 -4.36
CA PHE A 53 -15.97 3.00 -5.05
C PHE A 53 -15.89 3.36 -6.54
N THR A 54 -16.97 3.86 -7.14
CA THR A 54 -16.95 4.29 -8.55
C THR A 54 -16.20 5.61 -8.73
N VAL A 55 -16.23 6.49 -7.72
CA VAL A 55 -15.67 7.85 -7.79
C VAL A 55 -14.37 8.02 -6.99
N ASN A 56 -13.97 7.02 -6.22
CA ASN A 56 -12.75 7.05 -5.41
C ASN A 56 -11.73 6.04 -5.90
N VAL A 57 -10.45 6.37 -5.74
CA VAL A 57 -9.34 5.47 -6.08
C VAL A 57 -9.26 4.34 -5.05
N VAL A 58 -9.21 3.10 -5.55
CA VAL A 58 -9.02 1.90 -4.72
C VAL A 58 -7.64 1.33 -5.00
N ARG A 59 -6.86 1.11 -3.94
CA ARG A 59 -5.58 0.39 -3.99
C ARG A 59 -5.78 -1.00 -3.43
N ASN A 60 -5.58 -2.01 -4.26
CA ASN A 60 -5.61 -3.40 -3.82
C ASN A 60 -4.22 -3.82 -3.35
N LEU A 61 -4.04 -3.87 -2.03
CA LEU A 61 -2.75 -4.20 -1.41
C LEU A 61 -2.44 -5.70 -1.46
N SER A 62 -3.45 -6.56 -1.61
CA SER A 62 -3.24 -8.00 -1.84
C SER A 62 -2.65 -8.30 -3.21
N GLN A 63 -2.89 -7.44 -4.20
CA GLN A 63 -2.31 -7.55 -5.54
C GLN A 63 -0.95 -6.84 -5.67
N LYS A 64 -0.41 -6.32 -4.56
CA LYS A 64 0.86 -5.62 -4.54
C LYS A 64 2.01 -6.61 -4.71
N THR A 65 2.80 -6.43 -5.77
CA THR A 65 3.97 -7.29 -6.04
C THR A 65 5.15 -6.98 -5.14
N HIS A 66 5.38 -5.70 -4.82
CA HIS A 66 6.54 -5.26 -4.03
C HIS A 66 6.19 -4.16 -3.04
N TRP A 67 6.83 -4.21 -1.87
CA TRP A 67 6.75 -3.13 -0.87
C TRP A 67 7.92 -2.17 -1.02
N ARG A 68 7.60 -0.88 -1.13
CA ARG A 68 8.59 0.18 -1.27
C ARG A 68 9.00 0.71 0.09
N ILE A 69 10.29 0.64 0.40
CA ILE A 69 10.91 1.28 1.56
C ILE A 69 11.45 2.64 1.13
N LYS A 70 10.94 3.74 1.70
CA LYS A 70 11.45 5.10 1.47
C LYS A 70 11.81 5.72 2.82
N THR A 71 13.09 6.01 3.02
CA THR A 71 13.59 6.62 4.26
C THR A 71 14.53 7.79 3.97
N HIS A 72 14.70 8.68 4.94
CA HIS A 72 15.67 9.76 4.92
C HIS A 72 16.65 9.56 6.06
N LEU A 73 17.94 9.48 5.75
CA LEU A 73 19.01 9.33 6.74
C LEU A 73 19.72 10.67 6.89
N ALA A 74 19.68 11.23 8.10
CA ALA A 74 20.42 12.44 8.41
C ALA A 74 21.90 12.09 8.67
N ILE A 75 22.80 12.88 8.10
CA ILE A 75 24.24 12.78 8.31
C ILE A 75 24.70 14.10 8.93
N SER A 76 25.63 14.01 9.89
CA SER A 76 26.21 15.20 10.52
C SER A 76 26.94 16.08 9.50
N HIS A 77 26.87 17.40 9.68
CA HIS A 77 27.58 18.36 8.84
C HIS A 77 29.10 18.19 8.93
N LEU A 78 29.62 17.65 10.03
CA LEU A 78 31.04 17.34 10.21
C LEU A 78 31.50 16.14 9.37
N ASP A 79 30.56 15.29 8.94
CA ASP A 79 30.82 14.05 8.21
C ASP A 79 30.48 14.16 6.72
N VAL A 80 30.33 15.37 6.18
CA VAL A 80 29.96 15.61 4.78
C VAL A 80 30.90 14.89 3.81
N ILE A 81 32.19 14.83 4.11
CA ILE A 81 33.20 14.17 3.27
C ILE A 81 32.97 12.65 3.20
N LYS A 82 32.31 12.05 4.21
CA LYS A 82 32.02 10.60 4.28
C LYS A 82 30.75 10.18 3.54
N ILE A 83 29.91 11.13 3.09
CA ILE A 83 28.61 10.83 2.46
C ILE A 83 28.76 9.88 1.28
N ASN A 84 29.74 10.12 0.40
CA ASN A 84 29.96 9.27 -0.78
C ASN A 84 30.28 7.82 -0.39
N THR A 85 31.12 7.62 0.62
CA THR A 85 31.48 6.29 1.13
C THR A 85 30.27 5.59 1.74
N ILE A 86 29.51 6.30 2.57
CA ILE A 86 28.29 5.76 3.21
C ILE A 86 27.29 5.31 2.13
N VAL A 87 27.02 6.14 1.14
CA VAL A 87 26.08 5.82 0.05
C VAL A 87 26.58 4.62 -0.77
N ALA A 88 27.88 4.58 -1.09
CA ALA A 88 28.46 3.46 -1.82
C ALA A 88 28.32 2.13 -1.05
N ASP A 89 28.59 2.14 0.25
CA ASP A 89 28.49 0.93 1.07
C ASP A 89 27.03 0.52 1.30
N MET A 90 26.11 1.47 1.49
CA MET A 90 24.67 1.18 1.53
C MET A 90 24.19 0.50 0.24
N ARG A 91 24.59 1.01 -0.94
CA ARG A 91 24.26 0.39 -2.22
C ARG A 91 24.79 -1.04 -2.31
N LYS A 92 26.03 -1.30 -1.86
CA LYS A 92 26.60 -2.65 -1.83
C LYS A 92 25.81 -3.59 -0.93
N VAL A 93 25.38 -3.12 0.25
CA VAL A 93 24.58 -3.93 1.18
C VAL A 93 23.22 -4.26 0.58
N LEU A 94 22.53 -3.27 0.01
CA LEU A 94 21.21 -3.47 -0.61
C LEU A 94 21.28 -4.35 -1.86
N ALA A 95 22.33 -4.23 -2.67
CA ALA A 95 22.53 -5.06 -3.86
C ALA A 95 22.79 -6.54 -3.54
N LYS A 96 23.29 -6.84 -2.33
CA LYS A 96 23.56 -8.21 -1.87
C LYS A 96 22.37 -8.83 -1.12
N ASN A 97 21.32 -8.06 -0.82
CA ASN A 97 20.18 -8.56 -0.05
C ASN A 97 19.16 -9.23 -0.98
N SER A 98 18.94 -10.53 -0.79
CA SER A 98 17.99 -11.32 -1.60
C SER A 98 16.52 -10.96 -1.40
N GLN A 99 16.18 -10.21 -0.35
CA GLN A 99 14.82 -9.71 -0.12
C GLN A 99 14.54 -8.37 -0.82
N VAL A 100 15.56 -7.76 -1.44
CA VAL A 100 15.44 -6.49 -2.15
C VAL A 100 15.43 -6.77 -3.64
N GLU A 101 14.32 -6.41 -4.29
CA GLU A 101 14.21 -6.48 -5.75
C GLU A 101 15.25 -5.56 -6.40
N GLN A 102 15.98 -6.09 -7.39
CA GLN A 102 17.10 -5.41 -8.06
C GLN A 102 16.73 -4.97 -9.48
N GLN A 103 15.63 -5.49 -10.04
CA GLN A 103 15.17 -5.13 -11.37
C GLN A 103 14.11 -4.03 -11.30
N GLU A 104 14.20 -3.07 -12.21
CA GLU A 104 13.12 -2.10 -12.41
C GLU A 104 11.94 -2.85 -13.03
N VAL A 105 10.90 -3.08 -12.22
CA VAL A 105 9.64 -3.66 -12.71
C VAL A 105 8.91 -2.56 -13.47
N ALA A 106 8.85 -2.69 -14.80
CA ALA A 106 8.19 -1.77 -15.72
C ALA A 106 6.67 -1.69 -15.52
#